data_AF-A0A4Z0YMD4-F1
#
_entry.id   AF-A0A4Z0YMD4-F1
#
_cell.length_a   1.000
_cell.length_b   1.000
_cell.length_c   1.000
_cell.angle_alpha   90.00
_cell.angle_beta   90.00
_cell.angle_gamma   90.00
#
_symmetry.space_group_name_H-M   'P 1'
#
loop_
_entity.id
_entity.type
_entity.pdbx_description
1 polymer ?
#
loop_
_entity_poly.entity_id
_entity_poly.type
_entity_poly.pdbx_seq_one_letter_code
_entity_poly.pdbx_strand_id
1 'polypeptide(L)'
;MLGVIPALIQDDPEFSELPSLVLIHDGGGTTINYYYLGDLERHVWGISNEKLIDDAAWPGGINQMARTYLDLIIPELPRGPLIFGGWSVGGLIALEMAKIFSGNTEIPVLGVVMMDTYYPSADDAGRDKDMSAIEWGEATTEESKKATLKSLANSAKFSQQWGRDARNASTKPKLPPVILLRASKSHDVSDAKIRGGKQRSGMGKSST
;
A
#
# COMPACT_ATOMS: atom_id res chain seq x y z
N MET A 1 -5.16 15.36 4.72
CA MET A 1 -4.56 15.21 6.06
C MET A 1 -3.49 14.14 5.91
N LEU A 2 -2.20 14.48 5.97
CA LEU A 2 -1.16 13.47 6.04
C LEU A 2 -1.31 12.81 7.42
N GLY A 3 -1.73 11.55 7.45
CA GLY A 3 -1.84 10.78 8.70
C GLY A 3 -0.47 10.44 9.24
N VAL A 4 -0.43 9.90 10.47
CA VAL A 4 0.78 9.29 11.05
C VAL A 4 1.28 8.18 10.11
N ILE A 5 2.60 8.06 9.92
CA ILE A 5 3.23 6.99 9.13
C ILE A 5 4.20 6.25 10.06
N PRO A 6 4.02 4.94 10.29
CA PRO A 6 2.89 4.11 9.84
C PRO A 6 1.57 4.46 10.57
N ALA A 7 0.43 4.15 9.96
CA ALA A 7 -0.90 4.34 10.56
C ALA A 7 -1.49 3.00 11.01
N LEU A 8 -2.03 2.93 12.22
CA LEU A 8 -2.88 1.81 12.64
C LEU A 8 -4.30 2.01 12.06
N ILE A 9 -4.68 1.19 11.08
CA ILE A 9 -5.95 1.26 10.35
C ILE A 9 -7.06 0.49 11.09
N GLN A 10 -6.73 -0.69 11.60
CA GLN A 10 -7.61 -1.50 12.43
C GLN A 10 -6.85 -1.83 13.71
N ASP A 11 -7.35 -1.32 14.83
CA ASP A 11 -6.86 -1.66 16.17
C ASP A 11 -7.81 -2.70 16.75
N ASP A 12 -7.32 -3.93 16.90
CA ASP A 12 -8.15 -5.04 17.32
C ASP A 12 -7.51 -5.83 18.47
N PRO A 13 -7.63 -5.32 19.72
CA PRO A 13 -6.95 -5.90 20.87
C PRO A 13 -7.46 -7.29 21.24
N GLU A 14 -8.66 -7.69 20.79
CA GLU A 14 -9.17 -9.05 20.97
C GLU A 14 -8.36 -10.07 20.17
N PHE A 15 -7.74 -9.63 19.06
CA PHE A 15 -6.92 -10.45 18.18
C PHE A 15 -5.44 -10.06 18.23
N SER A 16 -4.95 -9.58 19.38
CA SER A 16 -3.55 -9.14 19.57
C SER A 16 -2.53 -10.25 19.30
N GLU A 17 -2.93 -11.51 19.47
CA GLU A 17 -2.09 -12.68 19.22
C GLU A 17 -2.07 -13.10 17.74
N LEU A 18 -2.96 -12.54 16.91
CA LEU A 18 -2.94 -12.81 15.48
C LEU A 18 -1.86 -11.99 14.77
N PRO A 19 -1.21 -12.56 13.73
CA PRO A 19 -0.16 -11.85 12.99
C PRO A 19 -0.65 -10.51 12.45
N SER A 20 0.06 -9.43 12.76
CA SER A 20 -0.26 -8.11 12.22
C SER A 20 -0.16 -8.11 10.69
N LEU A 21 -1.10 -7.43 10.02
CA LEU A 21 -1.08 -7.24 8.58
C LEU A 21 -0.57 -5.82 8.27
N VAL A 22 0.52 -5.72 7.53
CA VAL A 22 1.10 -4.43 7.11
C VAL A 22 0.82 -4.21 5.63
N LEU A 23 -0.02 -3.22 5.32
CA LEU A 23 -0.46 -2.86 3.98
C LEU A 23 0.28 -1.63 3.43
N ILE A 24 0.91 -1.78 2.27
CA ILE A 24 1.71 -0.73 1.64
C ILE A 24 0.88 0.00 0.59
N HIS A 25 1.01 1.32 0.52
CA HIS A 25 0.30 2.17 -0.44
C HIS A 25 0.38 1.69 -1.89
N ASP A 26 -0.62 2.04 -2.68
CA ASP A 26 -0.65 1.82 -4.13
C ASP A 26 0.13 2.93 -4.88
N GLY A 27 0.02 2.99 -6.21
CA GLY A 27 0.75 3.97 -7.01
C GLY A 27 0.37 5.43 -6.69
N GLY A 28 -0.85 5.65 -6.18
CA GLY A 28 -1.29 6.96 -5.70
C GLY A 28 -0.58 7.46 -4.44
N GLY A 29 0.13 6.58 -3.72
CA GLY A 29 0.95 6.95 -2.56
C GLY A 29 0.20 7.03 -1.23
N THR A 30 -1.09 6.69 -1.20
CA THR A 30 -1.94 6.78 0.01
C THR A 30 -2.43 5.41 0.46
N THR A 31 -2.84 5.30 1.72
CA THR A 31 -3.46 4.08 2.28
C THR A 31 -4.99 4.17 2.40
N ILE A 32 -5.62 5.21 1.84
CA ILE A 32 -7.06 5.46 2.01
C ILE A 32 -7.92 4.27 1.58
N ASN A 33 -7.49 3.54 0.55
CA ASN A 33 -8.19 2.37 0.01
C ASN A 33 -8.34 1.26 1.06
N TYR A 34 -7.42 1.15 2.01
CA TYR A 34 -7.46 0.13 3.05
C TYR A 34 -8.44 0.45 4.18
N TYR A 35 -8.93 1.69 4.28
CA TYR A 35 -9.98 2.07 5.23
C TYR A 35 -11.38 1.62 4.78
N TYR A 36 -11.52 1.14 3.53
CA TYR A 36 -12.75 0.52 3.03
C TYR A 36 -12.81 -0.99 3.29
N LEU A 37 -11.73 -1.60 3.80
CA LEU A 37 -11.75 -3.01 4.17
C LEU A 37 -12.71 -3.25 5.34
N GLY A 38 -13.42 -4.37 5.28
CA GLY A 38 -14.18 -4.89 6.42
C GLY A 38 -13.27 -5.18 7.61
N ASP A 39 -13.88 -5.64 8.70
CA ASP A 39 -13.06 -6.14 9.81
C ASP A 39 -12.23 -7.34 9.35
N LEU A 40 -10.92 -7.28 9.60
CA LEU A 40 -10.01 -8.39 9.31
C LEU A 40 -9.65 -9.19 10.57
N GLU A 41 -10.23 -8.83 11.73
CA GLU A 41 -10.04 -9.53 13.00
C GLU A 41 -8.53 -9.65 13.32
N ARG A 42 -7.80 -8.52 13.19
CA ARG A 42 -6.36 -8.39 13.49
C ARG A 42 -5.94 -6.93 13.43
N HIS A 43 -4.77 -6.65 14.01
CA HIS A 43 -4.12 -5.36 13.76
C HIS A 43 -3.73 -5.19 12.29
N VAL A 44 -4.21 -4.10 11.69
CA VAL A 44 -3.88 -3.73 10.31
C VAL A 44 -3.16 -2.39 10.32
N TRP A 45 -1.94 -2.39 9.81
CA TRP A 45 -1.11 -1.21 9.65
C TRP A 45 -1.07 -0.76 8.19
N GLY A 46 -0.97 0.54 7.98
CA GLY A 46 -0.85 1.17 6.67
C GLY A 46 0.41 2.01 6.56
N ILE A 47 1.19 1.81 5.50
CA ILE A 47 2.34 2.67 5.19
C ILE A 47 2.03 3.49 3.95
N SER A 48 1.80 4.80 4.14
CA SER A 48 1.69 5.78 3.05
C SER A 48 3.08 6.20 2.57
N ASN A 49 3.17 6.74 1.35
CA ASN A 49 4.43 7.29 0.85
C ASN A 49 4.75 8.61 1.58
N GLU A 50 5.72 8.58 2.49
CA GLU A 50 6.18 9.78 3.23
C GLU A 50 6.63 10.91 2.29
N LYS A 51 7.09 10.59 1.08
CA LYS A 51 7.61 11.54 0.09
C LYS A 51 6.54 12.01 -0.91
N LEU A 52 5.25 11.78 -0.61
CA LEU A 52 4.15 12.13 -1.51
C LEU A 52 4.08 13.64 -1.79
N ILE A 53 4.35 14.48 -0.78
CA ILE A 53 4.26 15.94 -0.90
C ILE A 53 5.63 16.58 -1.16
N ASP A 54 6.69 16.08 -0.52
CA ASP A 54 8.00 16.75 -0.50
C ASP A 54 8.85 16.58 -1.77
N ASP A 55 8.31 15.94 -2.81
CA ASP A 55 9.00 15.69 -4.08
C ASP A 55 10.37 15.02 -3.95
N ALA A 56 10.61 14.36 -2.81
CA ALA A 56 11.86 13.68 -2.58
C ALA A 56 11.87 12.40 -3.41
N ALA A 57 12.86 12.27 -4.28
CA ALA A 57 13.03 11.10 -5.12
C ALA A 57 13.23 9.83 -4.27
N TRP A 58 12.96 8.67 -4.87
CA TRP A 58 13.45 7.38 -4.40
C TRP A 58 14.56 6.89 -5.34
N PRO A 59 15.82 7.38 -5.21
CA PRO A 59 16.93 6.97 -6.09
C PRO A 59 17.13 5.45 -6.17
N GLY A 60 16.91 4.73 -5.06
CA GLY A 60 16.98 3.26 -5.02
C GLY A 60 15.65 2.56 -5.29
N GLY A 61 14.64 3.28 -5.79
CA GLY A 61 13.34 2.75 -6.19
C GLY A 61 12.66 1.93 -5.09
N ILE A 62 12.06 0.81 -5.49
CA ILE A 62 11.33 -0.09 -4.58
C ILE A 62 12.23 -0.68 -3.49
N ASN A 63 13.51 -0.96 -3.77
CA ASN A 63 14.42 -1.51 -2.74
C ASN A 63 14.66 -0.50 -1.61
N GLN A 64 14.87 0.78 -1.95
CA GLN A 64 15.03 1.82 -0.95
C GLN A 64 13.75 2.04 -0.15
N MET A 65 12.59 2.09 -0.83
CA MET A 65 11.29 2.19 -0.16
C MET A 65 11.10 1.03 0.84
N ALA A 66 11.36 -0.20 0.41
CA ALA A 66 11.18 -1.38 1.26
C ALA A 66 12.03 -1.32 2.53
N ARG A 67 13.30 -0.86 2.44
CA ARG A 67 14.17 -0.67 3.61
C ARG A 67 13.61 0.41 4.54
N THR A 68 13.27 1.58 4.00
CA THR A 68 12.71 2.68 4.78
C THR A 68 11.40 2.27 5.46
N TYR A 69 10.54 1.54 4.77
CA TYR A 69 9.26 1.10 5.35
C TYR A 69 9.44 0.03 6.42
N LEU A 70 10.43 -0.84 6.30
CA LEU A 70 10.81 -1.76 7.38
C LEU A 70 11.29 -0.99 8.62
N ASP A 71 12.16 0.01 8.43
CA ASP A 71 12.66 0.84 9.53
C ASP A 71 11.53 1.59 10.26
N LEU A 72 10.46 1.95 9.54
CA LEU A 72 9.27 2.59 10.11
C LEU A 72 8.35 1.64 10.87
N ILE A 73 8.11 0.42 10.35
CA ILE A 73 7.06 -0.46 10.90
C ILE A 73 7.57 -1.45 11.94
N ILE A 74 8.79 -1.97 11.79
CA ILE A 74 9.30 -3.02 12.67
C ILE A 74 9.34 -2.60 14.15
N PRO A 75 9.69 -1.34 14.51
CA PRO A 75 9.64 -0.89 15.90
C PRO A 75 8.23 -0.85 16.52
N GLU A 76 7.19 -0.72 15.70
CA GLU A 76 5.79 -0.57 16.13
C GLU A 76 5.09 -1.92 16.34
N LEU A 77 5.63 -3.00 15.79
CA LEU A 77 5.00 -4.32 15.85
C LEU A 77 5.35 -5.05 17.16
N PRO A 78 4.40 -5.82 17.72
CA PRO A 78 4.74 -6.76 18.78
C PRO A 78 5.76 -7.79 18.26
N ARG A 79 6.59 -8.33 19.16
CA ARG A 79 7.46 -9.45 18.81
C ARG A 79 6.59 -10.64 18.43
N GLY A 80 6.66 -11.07 17.18
CA GLY A 80 5.81 -12.13 16.69
C GLY A 80 5.71 -12.15 15.16
N PRO A 81 4.97 -13.12 14.62
CA PRO A 81 4.79 -13.24 13.19
C PRO A 81 4.01 -12.06 12.59
N LEU A 82 4.29 -11.73 11.33
CA LEU A 82 3.55 -10.72 10.57
C LEU A 82 3.25 -11.19 9.14
N ILE A 83 2.36 -10.46 8.48
CA ILE A 83 2.04 -10.59 7.07
C ILE A 83 2.27 -9.24 6.39
N PHE A 84 2.98 -9.22 5.27
CA PHE A 84 3.05 -8.05 4.41
C PHE A 84 1.99 -8.12 3.31
N GLY A 85 1.50 -6.99 2.84
CA GLY A 85 0.60 -6.97 1.71
C GLY A 85 0.49 -5.62 1.03
N GLY A 86 -0.17 -5.61 -0.12
CA GLY A 86 -0.46 -4.36 -0.82
C GLY A 86 -1.16 -4.56 -2.15
N TRP A 87 -1.91 -3.53 -2.54
CA TRP A 87 -2.60 -3.46 -3.82
C TRP A 87 -1.70 -2.83 -4.89
N SER A 88 -1.81 -3.31 -6.13
CA SER A 88 -1.07 -2.77 -7.26
C SER A 88 0.44 -2.80 -6.98
N VAL A 89 1.17 -1.69 -7.16
CA VAL A 89 2.60 -1.57 -6.83
C VAL A 89 2.91 -1.87 -5.35
N GLY A 90 1.96 -1.66 -4.44
CA GLY A 90 2.13 -1.95 -3.01
C GLY A 90 2.47 -3.42 -2.77
N GLY A 91 1.95 -4.34 -3.59
CA GLY A 91 2.30 -5.76 -3.52
C GLY A 91 3.75 -6.05 -3.94
N LEU A 92 4.32 -5.28 -4.88
CA LEU A 92 5.75 -5.39 -5.24
C LEU A 92 6.64 -4.90 -4.10
N ILE A 93 6.25 -3.80 -3.45
CA ILE A 93 6.97 -3.26 -2.30
C ILE A 93 6.91 -4.24 -1.13
N ALA A 94 5.72 -4.77 -0.81
CA ALA A 94 5.52 -5.79 0.21
C ALA A 94 6.37 -7.05 -0.03
N LEU A 95 6.48 -7.49 -1.29
CA LEU A 95 7.32 -8.61 -1.66
C LEU A 95 8.81 -8.31 -1.46
N GLU A 96 9.27 -7.11 -1.81
CA GLU A 96 10.66 -6.69 -1.58
C GLU A 96 10.97 -6.54 -0.09
N MET A 97 10.03 -6.03 0.72
CA MET A 97 10.15 -6.00 2.19
C MET A 97 10.28 -7.41 2.75
N ALA A 98 9.42 -8.34 2.32
CA ALA A 98 9.47 -9.74 2.74
C ALA A 98 10.79 -10.43 2.35
N LYS A 99 11.34 -10.11 1.17
CA LYS A 99 12.65 -10.60 0.71
C LYS A 99 13.77 -10.09 1.60
N ILE A 100 13.82 -8.79 1.88
CA ILE A 100 14.85 -8.17 2.74
C ILE A 100 14.78 -8.73 4.16
N PHE A 101 13.57 -8.89 4.69
CA PHE A 101 13.32 -9.32 6.05
C PHE A 101 13.27 -10.85 6.20
N SER A 102 13.47 -11.60 5.11
CA SER A 102 13.45 -13.06 5.13
C SER A 102 14.55 -13.62 6.04
N GLY A 103 14.18 -14.59 6.88
CA GLY A 103 15.11 -15.23 7.81
C GLY A 103 15.26 -14.55 9.18
N ASN A 104 14.55 -13.44 9.43
CA ASN A 104 14.41 -12.93 10.80
C ASN A 104 13.61 -13.93 11.65
N THR A 105 14.18 -14.37 12.77
CA THR A 105 13.57 -15.35 13.68
C THR A 105 12.75 -14.73 14.81
N GLU A 106 13.00 -13.46 15.13
CA GLU A 106 12.25 -12.75 16.18
C GLU A 106 10.89 -12.27 15.69
N ILE A 107 10.82 -11.88 14.41
CA ILE A 107 9.60 -11.40 13.74
C ILE A 107 9.45 -12.17 12.42
N PRO A 108 8.91 -13.40 12.45
CA PRO A 108 8.79 -14.22 11.24
C PRO A 108 7.80 -13.63 10.24
N VAL A 109 8.17 -13.57 8.96
CA VAL A 109 7.23 -13.22 7.89
C VAL A 109 6.46 -14.48 7.48
N LEU A 110 5.17 -14.55 7.80
CA LEU A 110 4.33 -15.72 7.48
C LEU A 110 3.91 -15.76 6.02
N GLY A 111 3.81 -14.60 5.37
CA GLY A 111 3.47 -14.54 3.96
C GLY A 111 3.35 -13.13 3.41
N VAL A 112 3.09 -13.06 2.11
CA VAL A 112 2.81 -11.84 1.37
C VAL A 112 1.45 -11.97 0.67
N VAL A 113 0.57 -10.99 0.88
CA VAL A 113 -0.71 -10.87 0.18
C VAL A 113 -0.62 -9.76 -0.87
N MET A 114 -0.52 -10.17 -2.13
CA MET A 114 -0.52 -9.27 -3.29
C MET A 114 -1.95 -9.13 -3.80
N MET A 115 -2.45 -7.91 -3.93
CA MET A 115 -3.80 -7.64 -4.42
C MET A 115 -3.71 -6.96 -5.78
N ASP A 116 -4.25 -7.62 -6.80
CA ASP A 116 -4.25 -7.18 -8.19
C ASP A 116 -2.90 -6.61 -8.67
N THR A 117 -1.82 -7.16 -8.12
CA THR A 117 -0.47 -6.72 -8.44
C THR A 117 -0.09 -7.22 -9.82
N TYR A 118 0.40 -6.31 -10.65
CA TYR A 118 0.93 -6.65 -11.97
C TYR A 118 2.39 -7.09 -11.86
N TYR A 119 2.80 -7.98 -12.75
CA TYR A 119 4.21 -8.22 -12.98
C TYR A 119 4.73 -7.15 -13.96
N PRO A 120 5.69 -6.29 -13.57
CA PRO A 120 6.24 -5.29 -14.48
C PRO A 120 7.06 -6.01 -15.56
N SER A 121 6.51 -6.12 -16.77
CA SER A 121 7.24 -6.68 -17.92
C SER A 121 8.35 -5.69 -18.37
N ALA A 122 9.39 -6.20 -19.03
CA ALA A 122 10.46 -5.35 -19.56
C ALA A 122 9.97 -4.46 -20.70
N ASP A 123 8.98 -4.99 -21.42
CA ASP A 123 8.48 -4.50 -22.69
C ASP A 123 7.24 -3.60 -22.52
N ASP A 124 6.62 -3.58 -21.33
CA ASP A 124 5.63 -2.57 -20.92
C ASP A 124 6.30 -1.24 -20.55
N ALA A 125 7.26 -0.81 -21.38
CA ALA A 125 7.90 0.50 -21.30
C ALA A 125 6.85 1.59 -21.57
N GLY A 126 6.11 1.96 -20.52
CA GLY A 126 5.13 3.02 -20.58
C GLY A 126 3.95 2.69 -21.51
N ARG A 127 3.17 1.65 -21.17
CA ARG A 127 1.73 1.90 -21.30
C ARG A 127 1.47 3.12 -20.44
N ASP A 128 1.33 4.28 -21.07
CA ASP A 128 0.63 5.40 -20.47
C ASP A 128 -0.67 4.78 -20.00
N LYS A 129 -0.75 4.50 -18.70
CA LYS A 129 -2.03 4.20 -18.10
C LYS A 129 -2.81 5.45 -18.41
N ASP A 130 -3.89 5.30 -19.17
CA ASP A 130 -4.73 6.42 -19.48
C ASP A 130 -5.25 7.00 -18.16
N MET A 131 -4.62 8.09 -17.74
CA MET A 131 -4.92 8.73 -16.46
C MET A 131 -6.23 9.52 -16.55
N SER A 132 -6.81 9.67 -17.75
CA SER A 132 -8.10 10.32 -17.95
C SER A 132 -9.25 9.49 -17.36
N ALA A 133 -9.03 8.19 -17.15
CA ALA A 133 -9.98 7.31 -16.47
C ALA A 133 -9.99 7.47 -14.93
N ILE A 134 -9.10 8.30 -14.37
CA ILE A 134 -9.13 8.58 -12.92
C ILE A 134 -10.29 9.52 -12.63
N GLU A 135 -11.29 8.99 -11.95
CA GLU A 135 -12.36 9.79 -11.39
C GLU A 135 -11.88 10.48 -10.11
N TRP A 136 -12.05 11.80 -10.05
CA TRP A 136 -11.68 12.60 -8.89
C TRP A 136 -12.93 12.97 -8.11
N GLY A 137 -12.90 12.77 -6.79
CA GLY A 137 -13.98 13.24 -5.92
C GLY A 137 -14.06 14.77 -5.91
N GLU A 138 -15.25 15.32 -5.65
CA GLU A 138 -15.50 16.77 -5.63
C GLU A 138 -14.56 17.54 -4.67
N ALA A 139 -14.11 16.89 -3.60
CA ALA A 139 -13.23 17.48 -2.60
C ALA A 139 -11.73 17.40 -2.93
N THR A 140 -11.34 16.77 -4.06
CA THR A 140 -9.93 16.62 -4.43
C THR A 140 -9.36 17.93 -4.99
N THR A 141 -8.39 18.52 -4.31
CA THR A 141 -7.72 19.75 -4.76
C THR A 141 -6.78 19.49 -5.94
N GLU A 142 -6.48 20.52 -6.74
CA GLU A 142 -5.53 20.43 -7.86
C GLU A 142 -4.12 20.03 -7.40
N GLU A 143 -3.68 20.48 -6.23
CA GLU A 143 -2.42 20.07 -5.63
C GLU A 143 -2.40 18.56 -5.34
N SER A 144 -3.51 18.02 -4.80
CA SER A 144 -3.65 16.59 -4.52
C SER A 144 -3.65 15.78 -5.82
N LYS A 145 -4.38 16.23 -6.85
CA LYS A 145 -4.38 15.58 -8.18
C LYS A 145 -2.97 15.52 -8.75
N LYS A 146 -2.26 16.66 -8.74
CA LYS A 146 -0.89 16.76 -9.25
C LYS A 146 0.07 15.84 -8.49
N ALA A 147 -0.01 15.80 -7.17
CA ALA A 147 0.81 14.93 -6.33
C ALA A 147 0.53 13.44 -6.64
N THR A 148 -0.74 13.05 -6.74
CA THR A 148 -1.15 11.67 -7.05
C THR A 148 -0.71 11.25 -8.46
N LEU A 149 -0.94 12.07 -9.49
CA LEU A 149 -0.51 11.78 -10.87
C LEU A 149 1.01 11.60 -10.95
N LYS A 150 1.76 12.45 -10.24
CA LYS A 150 3.21 12.35 -10.15
C LYS A 150 3.66 11.09 -9.43
N SER A 151 3.02 10.75 -8.30
CA SER A 151 3.27 9.50 -7.57
C SER A 151 3.07 8.30 -8.48
N LEU A 152 1.97 8.27 -9.24
CA LEU A 152 1.65 7.18 -10.18
C LEU A 152 2.73 7.04 -11.26
N ALA A 153 3.17 8.15 -11.86
CA ALA A 153 4.25 8.15 -12.85
C ALA A 153 5.58 7.64 -12.27
N ASN A 154 5.92 8.05 -11.04
CA ASN A 154 7.12 7.58 -10.35
C ASN A 154 7.02 6.08 -10.01
N SER A 155 5.89 5.62 -9.48
CA SER A 155 5.65 4.20 -9.18
C SER A 155 5.78 3.32 -10.42
N ALA A 156 5.33 3.78 -11.60
CA ALA A 156 5.52 3.06 -12.85
C ALA A 156 7.02 2.88 -13.17
N LYS A 157 7.82 3.95 -13.08
CA LYS A 157 9.28 3.90 -13.29
C LYS A 157 9.97 2.95 -12.31
N PHE A 158 9.64 3.04 -11.02
CA PHE A 158 10.24 2.19 -9.99
C PHE A 158 9.85 0.72 -10.15
N SER A 159 8.62 0.44 -10.56
CA SER A 159 8.16 -0.93 -10.86
C SER A 159 8.92 -1.54 -12.03
N GLN A 160 9.12 -0.78 -13.11
CA GLN A 160 9.89 -1.24 -14.27
C GLN A 160 11.35 -1.54 -13.90
N GLN A 161 11.98 -0.64 -13.14
CA GLN A 161 13.33 -0.86 -12.62
C GLN A 161 13.40 -2.13 -11.78
N TRP A 162 12.53 -2.26 -10.78
CA TRP A 162 12.47 -3.45 -9.93
C TRP A 162 12.25 -4.74 -10.72
N GLY A 163 11.38 -4.72 -11.73
CA GLY A 163 11.14 -5.86 -12.61
C GLY A 163 12.37 -6.27 -13.42
N ARG A 164 13.14 -5.30 -13.92
CA ARG A 164 14.42 -5.57 -14.60
C ARG A 164 15.43 -6.17 -13.64
N ASP A 165 15.57 -5.59 -12.45
CA ASP A 165 16.51 -6.06 -11.43
C ASP A 165 16.17 -7.48 -10.96
N ALA A 166 14.89 -7.77 -10.75
CA ALA A 166 14.41 -9.09 -10.37
C ALA A 166 14.68 -10.15 -11.45
N ARG A 167 14.56 -9.80 -12.74
CA ARG A 167 14.87 -10.70 -13.87
C ARG A 167 16.37 -10.95 -14.04
N ASN A 168 17.18 -9.94 -13.75
CA ASN A 168 18.63 -10.02 -13.88
C ASN A 168 19.31 -10.57 -12.61
N ALA A 169 18.54 -10.88 -11.56
CA ALA A 169 19.08 -11.43 -10.32
C ALA A 169 19.73 -12.80 -10.59
N SER A 170 20.99 -12.94 -10.16
CA SER A 170 21.77 -14.17 -10.32
C SER A 170 21.31 -15.32 -9.42
N THR A 171 20.47 -15.02 -8.41
CA THR A 171 19.96 -16.00 -7.44
C THR A 171 18.46 -15.81 -7.24
N LYS A 172 17.76 -16.92 -7.02
CA LYS A 172 16.35 -16.87 -6.62
C LYS A 172 16.28 -16.46 -5.14
N PRO A 173 15.53 -15.41 -4.78
CA PRO A 173 15.40 -15.01 -3.39
C PRO A 173 14.64 -16.08 -2.60
N LYS A 174 15.01 -16.26 -1.33
CA LYS A 174 14.18 -17.00 -0.39
C LYS A 174 13.01 -16.10 0.00
N LEU A 175 11.81 -16.53 -0.33
CA LEU A 175 10.58 -15.79 -0.04
C LEU A 175 9.68 -16.63 0.88
N PRO A 176 8.92 -15.99 1.78
CA PRO A 176 7.82 -16.64 2.46
C PRO A 176 6.69 -16.99 1.45
N PRO A 177 5.66 -17.74 1.86
CA PRO A 177 4.48 -17.98 1.03
C PRO A 177 3.90 -16.68 0.45
N VAL A 178 3.54 -16.68 -0.83
CA VAL A 178 2.97 -15.52 -1.52
C VAL A 178 1.62 -15.90 -2.11
N ILE A 179 0.60 -15.08 -1.85
CA ILE A 179 -0.75 -15.21 -2.42
C ILE A 179 -1.01 -13.99 -3.31
N LEU A 180 -1.52 -14.23 -4.52
CA LEU A 180 -2.00 -13.19 -5.42
C LEU A 180 -3.53 -13.26 -5.51
N LEU A 181 -4.20 -12.25 -4.97
CA LEU A 181 -5.63 -12.03 -5.12
C LEU A 181 -5.88 -11.21 -6.38
N ARG A 182 -6.69 -11.70 -7.32
CA ARG A 182 -7.00 -11.00 -8.58
C ARG A 182 -8.46 -10.58 -8.58
N ALA A 183 -8.70 -9.32 -8.94
CA ALA A 183 -10.07 -8.86 -9.15
C ALA A 183 -10.64 -9.56 -10.39
N SER A 184 -11.82 -10.17 -10.26
CA SER A 184 -12.54 -10.76 -11.39
C SER A 184 -13.47 -9.75 -12.09
N LYS A 185 -13.83 -8.67 -11.39
CA LYS A 185 -14.68 -7.58 -11.87
C LYS A 185 -14.41 -6.29 -11.09
N SER A 186 -14.68 -5.15 -11.70
CA SER A 186 -14.69 -3.87 -11.01
C SER A 186 -15.96 -3.71 -10.19
N HIS A 187 -15.87 -2.96 -9.09
CA HIS A 187 -17.00 -2.62 -8.24
C HIS A 187 -17.10 -1.10 -8.11
N ASP A 188 -18.32 -0.60 -8.13
CA ASP A 188 -18.62 0.80 -7.81
C ASP A 188 -18.35 1.05 -6.32
N VAL A 189 -17.66 2.14 -6.02
CA VAL A 189 -17.28 2.53 -4.65
C VAL A 189 -18.33 3.41 -3.97
N SER A 190 -19.42 3.77 -4.65
CA SER A 190 -20.51 4.59 -4.10
C SER A 190 -21.17 3.97 -2.85
N ASP A 191 -21.22 2.64 -2.75
CA ASP A 191 -21.73 1.92 -1.58
C ASP A 191 -20.65 1.64 -0.51
N ALA A 192 -19.39 1.97 -0.78
CA ALA A 192 -18.27 1.67 0.11
C ALA A 192 -18.24 2.64 1.31
N LYS A 193 -18.29 2.10 2.52
CA LYS A 193 -18.23 2.90 3.76
C LYS A 193 -16.80 2.97 4.26
N ILE A 194 -16.25 4.18 4.34
CA ILE A 194 -14.94 4.44 4.99
C ILE A 194 -15.08 4.19 6.49
N ARG A 195 -14.22 3.34 7.06
CA ARG A 195 -14.07 3.21 8.53
C ARG A 195 -13.57 4.52 9.13
N GLY A 196 -14.22 4.99 10.19
CA GLY A 196 -13.78 6.17 10.97
C GLY A 196 -14.21 7.54 10.42
N GLY A 197 -14.94 7.61 9.31
CA GLY A 197 -15.56 8.86 8.84
C GLY A 197 -16.73 9.25 9.74
N LYS A 198 -16.62 10.36 10.50
CA LYS A 198 -17.80 10.99 11.11
C LYS A 198 -18.80 11.28 9.99
N GLN A 199 -19.98 10.68 10.05
CA GLN A 199 -21.10 11.15 9.25
C GLN A 199 -21.31 12.64 9.58
N ARG A 200 -21.25 13.51 8.58
CA ARG A 200 -21.86 14.83 8.71
C ARG A 200 -23.35 14.59 8.84
N SER A 201 -23.86 14.50 10.06
CA SER A 201 -25.29 14.56 10.33
C SER A 201 -25.81 15.87 9.71
N GLY A 202 -26.87 15.73 8.92
CA GLY A 202 -27.48 16.83 8.19
C GLY A 202 -27.79 17.99 9.13
N MET A 203 -27.35 19.17 8.72
CA MET A 203 -27.74 20.44 9.33
C MET A 203 -29.24 20.62 9.04
N GLY A 204 -30.06 20.15 9.97
CA GLY A 204 -31.50 20.40 9.96
C GLY A 204 -31.72 21.90 9.92
N LYS A 205 -32.37 22.39 8.87
CA LYS A 205 -32.89 23.76 8.83
C LYS A 205 -33.92 23.88 9.97
N SER A 206 -33.59 24.58 11.04
CA SER A 206 -34.62 25.09 11.94
C SER A 206 -35.24 26.31 11.26
N SER A 207 -36.46 26.14 10.78
CA SER A 207 -37.36 27.25 10.50
C SER A 207 -37.82 27.86 11.82
N THR A 208 -37.53 29.14 12.01
CA THR A 208 -38.34 30.08 12.79
C THR A 208 -38.75 31.19 11.87
#